data_AF-A0A534UXE3-F1
#
_entry.id   AF-A0A534UXE3-F1
#
_cell.length_a   1.000
_cell.length_b   1.000
_cell.length_c   1.000
_cell.angle_alpha   90.00
_cell.angle_beta   90.00
_cell.angle_gamma   90.00
#
_symmetry.space_group_name_H-M   'P 1'
#
loop_
_entity.id
_entity.type
_entity.pdbx_description
1 polymer ?
#
loop_
_entity_poly.entity_id
_entity_poly.type
_entity_poly.pdbx_seq_one_letter_code
_entity_poly.pdbx_strand_id
1 'polypeptide(L)' 'MAGFGKALIYLGILLVVVGVIFLLGGKIPWLGHLPGDLTIEREGYTFYFPLTTCILISVIISLVLYFFRR' A
#
# COMPACT_ATOMS: atom_id res chain seq x y z
N MET A 1 -3.74 -17.48 -24.84
CA MET A 1 -4.09 -18.14 -23.57
C MET A 1 -3.14 -17.74 -22.42
N ALA A 2 -1.81 -17.75 -22.61
CA ALA A 2 -0.86 -17.36 -21.55
C ALA A 2 -1.04 -15.93 -20.99
N GLY A 3 -1.40 -14.95 -21.82
CA GLY A 3 -1.65 -13.58 -21.36
C GLY A 3 -2.86 -13.43 -20.43
N PHE A 4 -3.91 -14.23 -20.65
CA PHE A 4 -5.11 -14.23 -19.81
C PHE A 4 -4.81 -14.85 -18.43
N GLY A 5 -3.99 -15.90 -18.38
CA GLY A 5 -3.52 -16.49 -17.12
C GLY A 5 -2.67 -15.52 -16.30
N LYS A 6 -1.78 -14.75 -16.94
CA LYS A 6 -0.99 -13.70 -16.25
C LYS A 6 -1.88 -12.60 -15.67
N ALA A 7 -2.90 -12.16 -16.41
CA ALA A 7 -3.85 -11.15 -15.93
C ALA A 7 -4.63 -11.62 -14.68
N LEU A 8 -5.07 -12.89 -14.68
CA LEU A 8 -5.72 -13.50 -13.51
C LEU A 8 -4.79 -13.55 -12.28
N ILE A 9 -3.51 -13.88 -12.48
CA ILE A 9 -2.52 -13.90 -11.39
C ILE A 9 -2.32 -12.49 -10.81
N TYR A 10 -2.16 -11.47 -11.65
CA TYR A 10 -2.01 -10.09 -11.17
C TYR A 10 -3.24 -9.58 -10.44
N LEU A 11 -4.44 -9.90 -10.94
CA LEU A 11 -5.69 -9.56 -10.27
C LEU A 11 -5.80 -10.24 -8.90
N GLY A 12 -5.40 -11.51 -8.80
CA GLY A 12 -5.33 -12.22 -7.52
C GLY A 12 -4.36 -11.56 -6.52
N ILE A 13 -3.14 -11.19 -6.96
CA ILE A 13 -2.17 -10.49 -6.13
C ILE A 13 -2.72 -9.14 -5.66
N LEU A 14 -3.34 -8.37 -6.56
CA LEU A 14 -3.96 -7.08 -6.22
C LEU A 14 -5.04 -7.26 -5.15
N LEU A 15 -5.92 -8.25 -5.30
CA LEU A 15 -6.97 -8.54 -4.33
C LEU A 15 -6.42 -8.96 -2.97
N VAL A 16 -5.33 -9.74 -2.93
CA VAL A 16 -4.66 -10.09 -1.66
C VAL A 16 -4.08 -8.85 -0.98
N VAL A 17 -3.41 -7.96 -1.73
CA VAL A 17 -2.88 -6.71 -1.19
C VAL A 17 -3.99 -5.84 -0.62
N VAL A 18 -5.09 -5.64 -1.36
CA VAL A 18 -6.26 -4.89 -0.89
C VAL A 18 -6.88 -5.56 0.34
N GLY A 19 -7.05 -6.88 0.33
CA GLY A 19 -7.58 -7.65 1.45
C GLY A 19 -6.73 -7.51 2.71
N VAL A 20 -5.40 -7.53 2.58
CA VAL A 20 -4.47 -7.31 3.70
C VAL A 20 -4.57 -5.87 4.23
N ILE A 21 -4.69 -4.87 3.36
CA ILE A 21 -4.91 -3.47 3.76
C ILE A 21 -6.21 -3.33 4.56
N PHE A 22 -7.31 -3.95 4.12
CA PHE A 22 -8.59 -3.93 4.86
C PHE A 22 -8.54 -4.73 6.17
N LEU A 23 -7.88 -5.90 6.17
CA LEU A 23 -7.72 -6.75 7.35
C LEU A 23 -6.92 -6.05 8.46
N LEU A 24 -5.81 -5.44 8.08
CA LEU A 24 -4.99 -4.65 8.99
C LEU A 24 -5.71 -3.33 9.33
N GLY A 25 -6.45 -2.77 8.38
CA GLY A 25 -7.11 -1.50 8.56
C GLY A 25 -8.24 -1.50 9.60
N GLY A 26 -9.03 -2.57 9.66
CA GLY A 26 -10.14 -2.68 10.63
C GLY A 26 -9.71 -2.90 12.09
N LYS A 27 -8.43 -3.24 12.35
CA LYS A 27 -7.93 -3.58 13.70
C LYS A 27 -6.83 -2.66 14.22
N ILE A 28 -6.39 -1.70 13.41
CA ILE A 28 -5.36 -0.76 13.81
C ILE A 28 -6.05 0.55 14.25
N PRO A 29 -6.05 0.91 15.55
CA PRO A 29 -6.58 2.20 16.02
C PRO A 29 -5.80 3.43 15.51
N TRP A 30 -4.86 3.21 14.59
CA TRP A 30 -3.86 4.13 14.05
C TRP A 30 -4.02 4.22 12.52
N LEU A 31 -5.22 4.05 11.97
CA LEU A 31 -5.45 4.23 10.54
C LEU A 31 -5.38 5.72 10.21
N GLY A 32 -4.18 6.15 9.83
CA GLY A 32 -3.80 7.55 9.78
C GLY A 32 -2.37 7.78 10.26
N HIS A 33 -1.70 6.76 10.78
CA HIS A 33 -0.26 6.70 10.90
C HIS A 33 0.13 5.21 10.69
N LEU A 34 0.91 4.85 9.68
CA LEU A 34 1.49 3.51 9.62
C LEU A 34 2.82 3.47 10.39
N PRO A 35 3.31 2.30 10.84
CA PRO A 35 4.56 2.23 11.60
C PRO A 35 5.69 2.67 10.69
N GLY A 36 6.22 3.88 10.94
CA GLY A 36 7.18 4.58 10.08
C GLY A 36 6.65 5.90 9.50
N ASP A 37 5.35 6.19 9.60
CA ASP A 37 4.78 7.51 9.30
C ASP A 37 5.12 8.47 10.45
N LEU A 38 5.63 9.63 10.08
CA LEU A 38 6.16 10.61 11.02
C LEU A 38 5.04 11.56 11.42
N THR A 39 4.59 11.50 12.66
CA THR A 39 3.68 12.50 13.22
C THR A 39 4.40 13.32 14.27
N ILE A 40 4.48 14.63 14.03
CA ILE A 40 5.02 15.60 14.97
C ILE A 40 3.86 16.43 15.48
N GLU A 41 3.46 16.19 16.73
CA GLU A 41 2.49 17.02 17.45
C GLU A 41 3.22 18.03 18.34
N ARG A 42 2.83 19.31 18.22
CA ARG A 42 3.21 20.43 19.08
C ARG A 42 1.94 21.20 19.47
N GLU A 43 2.02 22.02 20.52
CA GLU A 43 0.92 22.88 20.94
C GLU A 43 0.43 23.76 19.76
N GLY A 44 -0.75 23.44 19.23
CA GLY A 44 -1.37 24.14 18.09
C GLY A 44 -0.91 23.70 16.68
N TYR A 45 -0.02 22.71 16.55
CA TYR A 45 0.49 22.27 15.25
C TYR A 45 0.70 20.75 15.17
N THR A 46 0.11 20.13 14.15
CA THR A 46 0.30 18.70 13.84
C THR A 46 0.84 18.57 12.42
N PHE A 47 2.03 17.99 12.27
CA PHE A 47 2.61 17.65 10.98
C PHE A 47 2.59 16.13 10.78
N TYR A 48 1.95 15.69 9.71
CA TYR A 48 1.86 14.28 9.34
C TYR A 48 2.63 14.01 8.05
N PHE A 49 3.55 13.05 8.08
CA PHE A 49 4.34 12.65 6.94
C PHE A 49 4.25 11.13 6.68
N PRO A 50 3.47 10.71 5.67
CA PRO A 50 3.14 9.31 5.42
C PRO A 50 4.24 8.56 4.63
N LEU A 51 5.45 8.46 5.18
CA LEU A 51 6.61 7.81 4.56
C LEU A 51 6.34 6.37 4.12
N THR A 52 5.77 5.58 5.02
CA THR A 52 5.57 4.15 4.83
C THR A 52 4.54 3.92 3.73
N THR A 53 3.49 4.73 3.74
CA THR A 53 2.45 4.71 2.72
C THR A 53 3.01 5.05 1.33
N CYS A 54 3.82 6.10 1.22
CA CYS A 54 4.46 6.49 -0.04
C CYS A 54 5.37 5.39 -0.60
N ILE A 55 6.19 4.77 0.26
CA ILE A 55 7.09 3.67 -0.13
C ILE A 55 6.27 2.46 -0.60
N LEU A 56 5.24 2.08 0.15
CA LEU A 56 4.39 0.94 -0.18
C LEU A 56 3.71 1.12 -1.55
N ILE A 57 3.13 2.30 -1.79
CA ILE A 57 2.51 2.65 -3.07
C ILE A 57 3.55 2.59 -4.19
N SER A 58 4.74 3.14 -3.99
CA SER A 58 5.83 3.13 -4.97
C SER A 58 6.25 1.71 -5.34
N VAL A 59 6.43 0.82 -4.36
CA VAL A 59 6.81 -0.58 -4.60
C VAL A 59 5.72 -1.33 -5.35
N ILE A 60 4.44 -1.13 -5.01
CA ILE A 60 3.31 -1.76 -5.70
C ILE A 60 3.27 -1.32 -7.17
N ILE A 61 3.32 0.00 -7.42
CA ILE A 61 3.32 0.54 -8.78
C ILE A 61 4.54 0.04 -9.56
N SER A 62 5.71 0.03 -8.93
CA SER A 62 6.95 -0.44 -9.56
C SER A 62 6.87 -1.92 -9.94
N LEU A 63 6.32 -2.78 -9.07
CA LEU A 63 6.09 -4.19 -9.35
C LEU A 63 5.11 -4.36 -10.52
N VAL A 64 3.99 -3.65 -10.50
CA VAL A 64 3.02 -3.68 -11.61
C VAL A 64 3.68 -3.27 -12.92
N LEU A 65 4.38 -2.13 -12.96
CA LEU A 65 5.08 -1.66 -14.16
C LEU A 65 6.18 -2.62 -14.62
N TYR A 66 6.96 -3.18 -13.69
CA TYR A 66 7.99 -4.19 -13.99
C TYR A 66 7.39 -5.40 -14.68
N PHE A 67 6.24 -5.87 -14.21
CA PHE A 67 5.51 -7.00 -14.75
C PHE A 67 4.77 -6.71 -16.07
N PHE A 68 4.40 -5.45 -16.36
CA PHE A 68 3.86 -5.04 -17.66
C PHE A 68 4.94 -4.80 -18.71
N ARG A 69 6.17 -4.46 -18.29
CA ARG A 69 7.31 -4.22 -19.19
C ARG A 69 7.94 -5.52 -19.72
N ARG A 70 7.46 -6.69 -19.32
CA ARG A 70 7.97 -8.01 -19.73
C ARG A 70 6.86 -8.99 -20.09
#